data_AF-A0A2E2AF45-F1
#
_entry.id   AF-A0A2E2AF45-F1
#
_cell.length_a   1.000
_cell.length_b   1.000
_cell.length_c   1.000
_cell.angle_alpha   90.00
_cell.angle_beta   90.00
_cell.angle_gamma   90.00
#
_symmetry.space_group_name_H-M   'P 1'
#
loop_
_entity.id
_entity.type
_entity.pdbx_description
1 polymer ?
#
loop_
_entity_poly.entity_id
_entity_poly.type
_entity_poly.pdbx_seq_one_letter_code
_entity_poly.pdbx_strand_id
1 'polypeptide(L)'
;MENENSKLPEFLGPLNRKYTQAGYGFLALNIVYLLIAMIFIPPFNLGLSAILSLGAFLLLLGVLTYYLLKGKRRLAQALTVIYGARSIFSAYSLMDISTFEAVPYLLPCLLVTFYLLGRAGWDWP
;
A
#
# COMPACT_ATOMS: atom_id res chain seq x y z
N MET A 1 -36.00 10.03 22.81
CA MET A 1 -34.56 10.27 22.59
C MET A 1 -33.90 8.91 22.43
N GLU A 2 -34.15 8.27 21.30
CA GLU A 2 -33.69 6.91 21.01
C GLU A 2 -32.95 6.96 19.68
N ASN A 3 -31.84 6.22 19.55
CA ASN A 3 -31.02 6.02 18.34
C ASN A 3 -29.76 6.87 18.08
N GLU A 4 -28.95 7.20 19.09
CA GLU A 4 -27.51 7.43 18.84
C GLU A 4 -26.64 6.19 19.14
N ASN A 5 -27.02 5.37 20.13
CA ASN A 5 -26.19 4.23 20.56
C ASN A 5 -26.32 2.97 19.68
N SER A 6 -27.43 2.81 18.94
CA SER A 6 -27.67 1.65 18.07
C SER A 6 -26.99 1.76 16.69
N LYS A 7 -26.72 2.98 16.20
CA LYS A 7 -26.05 3.22 14.91
C LYS A 7 -24.52 3.07 14.98
N LEU A 8 -23.93 3.25 16.16
CA LEU A 8 -22.49 3.14 16.37
C LEU A 8 -21.92 1.75 16.01
N PRO A 9 -22.46 0.60 16.46
CA PRO A 9 -21.91 -0.70 16.10
C PRO A 9 -22.06 -1.02 14.60
N GLU A 10 -23.15 -0.56 13.98
CA GLU A 10 -23.45 -0.83 12.56
C GLU A 10 -22.61 0.02 11.60
N PHE A 11 -22.22 1.24 11.99
CA PHE A 11 -21.29 2.09 11.23
C PHE A 11 -19.82 1.64 11.39
N LEU A 12 -19.45 1.11 12.55
CA LEU A 12 -18.09 0.65 12.82
C LEU A 12 -17.73 -0.64 12.05
N GLY A 13 -18.69 -1.54 11.83
CA GLY A 13 -18.50 -2.76 11.04
C GLY A 13 -17.95 -2.54 9.61
N PRO A 14 -18.62 -1.74 8.75
CA PRO A 14 -18.15 -1.45 7.40
C PRO A 14 -16.87 -0.62 7.40
N LEU A 15 -16.68 0.30 8.35
CA LEU A 15 -15.44 1.06 8.48
C LEU A 15 -14.25 0.12 8.76
N ASN A 16 -14.40 -0.76 9.74
CA ASN A 16 -13.37 -1.72 10.13
C ASN A 16 -13.01 -2.66 8.98
N ARG A 17 -14.02 -3.07 8.18
CA ARG A 17 -13.81 -3.91 7.00
C ARG A 17 -13.02 -3.19 5.90
N LYS A 18 -13.25 -1.89 5.67
CA LYS A 18 -12.47 -1.08 4.71
C LYS A 18 -11.00 -0.95 5.11
N TYR A 19 -10.73 -0.64 6.39
CA TYR A 19 -9.37 -0.54 6.91
C TYR A 19 -8.66 -1.89 6.92
N THR A 20 -9.39 -2.96 7.23
CA THR A 20 -8.87 -4.34 7.17
C THR A 20 -8.47 -4.73 5.74
N GLN A 21 -9.37 -4.48 4.79
CA GLN A 21 -9.11 -4.74 3.37
C GLN A 21 -7.94 -3.90 2.83
N ALA A 22 -7.88 -2.62 3.19
CA ALA A 22 -6.77 -1.75 2.79
C ALA A 22 -5.45 -2.19 3.42
N GLY A 23 -5.44 -2.65 4.67
CA GLY A 23 -4.25 -3.15 5.35
C GLY A 23 -3.69 -4.42 4.69
N TYR A 24 -4.54 -5.44 4.53
CA TYR A 24 -4.12 -6.68 3.86
C TYR A 24 -3.78 -6.45 2.39
N GLY A 25 -4.54 -5.61 1.69
CA GLY A 25 -4.25 -5.25 0.30
C GLY A 25 -2.92 -4.52 0.16
N PHE A 26 -2.65 -3.53 1.03
CA PHE A 26 -1.37 -2.84 1.09
C PHE A 26 -0.22 -3.82 1.30
N LEU A 27 -0.33 -4.73 2.27
CA LEU A 27 0.70 -5.73 2.55
C LEU A 27 0.91 -6.65 1.34
N ALA A 28 -0.16 -7.27 0.83
CA ALA A 28 -0.09 -8.21 -0.27
C ALA A 28 0.53 -7.58 -1.53
N LEU A 29 0.08 -6.38 -1.90
CA LEU A 29 0.58 -5.67 -3.07
C LEU A 29 2.05 -5.25 -2.90
N ASN A 30 2.48 -4.86 -1.70
CA ASN A 30 3.90 -4.61 -1.45
C ASN A 30 4.77 -5.86 -1.53
N ILE A 31 4.26 -7.02 -1.11
CA ILE A 31 4.96 -8.29 -1.28
C ILE A 31 5.06 -8.65 -2.77
N VAL A 32 3.98 -8.51 -3.54
CA VAL A 32 4.02 -8.71 -5.00
C VAL A 32 5.01 -7.75 -5.66
N TYR A 33 5.00 -6.46 -5.28
CA TYR A 33 5.96 -5.46 -5.74
C TYR A 33 7.40 -5.93 -5.47
N LEU A 34 7.68 -6.44 -4.27
CA LEU A 34 9.01 -6.90 -3.88
C LEU A 34 9.44 -8.14 -4.67
N LEU A 35 8.54 -9.09 -4.92
CA LEU A 35 8.81 -10.26 -5.76
C LEU A 35 9.14 -9.88 -7.20
N ILE A 36 8.36 -8.97 -7.80
CA ILE A 36 8.63 -8.45 -9.15
C ILE A 36 9.98 -7.73 -9.17
N ALA A 37 10.25 -6.89 -8.17
CA ALA A 37 11.54 -6.20 -8.06
C ALA A 37 12.71 -7.20 -7.94
N MET A 38 12.57 -8.30 -7.20
CA MET A 38 13.60 -9.34 -7.10
C MET A 38 13.86 -10.09 -8.40
N ILE A 39 12.85 -10.24 -9.26
CA ILE A 39 12.99 -10.92 -10.56
C ILE A 39 13.71 -10.03 -11.57
N PHE A 40 13.38 -8.74 -11.61
CA PHE A 40 13.88 -7.81 -12.62
C PHE A 40 15.15 -7.05 -12.20
N ILE A 41 15.41 -6.89 -10.90
CA ILE A 41 16.64 -6.25 -10.41
C ILE A 41 17.74 -7.34 -10.33
N PRO A 42 18.87 -7.18 -11.06
CA PRO A 42 19.98 -8.15 -11.10
C PRO A 42 20.59 -8.34 -9.70
N PRO A 43 21.41 -9.40 -9.49
CA PRO A 43 21.39 -10.19 -8.26
C PRO A 43 21.44 -9.29 -7.02
N PHE A 44 20.39 -9.39 -6.19
CA PHE A 44 20.42 -8.88 -4.84
C PHE A 44 21.69 -9.43 -4.20
N ASN A 45 22.67 -8.56 -3.98
CA ASN A 45 23.88 -8.94 -3.29
C ASN A 45 23.43 -9.20 -1.85
N LEU A 46 23.12 -10.46 -1.51
CA LEU A 46 22.58 -10.91 -0.22
C LEU A 46 23.63 -10.78 0.91
N GLY A 47 24.46 -9.73 0.84
CA GLY A 47 25.27 -9.29 1.94
C GLY A 47 24.38 -8.84 3.11
N LEU A 48 25.00 -8.79 4.28
CA LEU A 48 24.34 -8.45 5.54
C LEU A 48 23.51 -7.16 5.45
N SER A 49 24.02 -6.15 4.76
CA SER A 49 23.36 -4.85 4.57
C SER A 49 22.06 -4.95 3.76
N ALA A 50 22.04 -5.76 2.70
CA ALA A 50 20.83 -5.97 1.89
C ALA A 50 19.76 -6.74 2.69
N ILE A 51 20.18 -7.76 3.44
CA ILE A 51 19.28 -8.54 4.32
C ILE A 51 18.69 -7.63 5.42
N LEU A 52 19.52 -6.81 6.06
CA LEU A 52 19.09 -5.84 7.08
C LEU A 52 18.11 -4.82 6.49
N SER A 53 18.40 -4.28 5.30
CA SER A 53 17.51 -3.34 4.61
C SER A 53 16.17 -3.98 4.25
N LEU A 54 16.19 -5.22 3.76
CA LEU A 54 14.99 -5.98 3.43
C LEU A 54 14.15 -6.29 4.68
N GLY A 55 14.80 -6.72 5.77
CA GLY A 55 14.15 -6.92 7.06
C GLY A 55 13.53 -5.64 7.61
N ALA A 56 14.24 -4.50 7.54
CA ALA A 56 13.72 -3.20 7.94
C ALA A 56 12.51 -2.76 7.10
N PHE A 57 12.55 -3.02 5.79
CA PHE A 57 11.44 -2.73 4.89
C PHE A 57 10.20 -3.57 5.23
N LEU A 58 10.36 -4.88 5.46
CA LEU A 58 9.27 -5.76 5.88
C LEU A 58 8.69 -5.36 7.25
N LEU A 59 9.55 -4.98 8.21
CA LEU A 59 9.11 -4.45 9.49
C LEU A 59 8.31 -3.16 9.33
N LEU A 60 8.77 -2.22 8.49
CA LEU A 60 8.06 -0.99 8.21
C LEU A 60 6.68 -1.27 7.58
N LEU A 61 6.60 -2.20 6.63
CA LEU A 61 5.33 -2.64 6.04
C LEU A 61 4.39 -3.24 7.08
N GLY A 62 4.91 -4.09 7.97
CA GLY A 62 4.15 -4.67 9.07
C GLY A 62 3.60 -3.61 10.03
N VAL A 63 4.44 -2.65 10.41
CA VAL A 63 4.05 -1.52 11.28
C VAL A 63 2.97 -0.66 10.61
N LEU A 64 3.16 -0.29 9.35
CA LEU A 64 2.18 0.50 8.59
C LEU A 64 0.85 -0.25 8.45
N THR A 65 0.90 -1.56 8.15
CA THR A 65 -0.27 -2.43 8.06
C THR A 65 -0.99 -2.48 9.41
N TYR A 66 -0.28 -2.70 10.51
CA TYR A 66 -0.85 -2.71 11.85
C TYR A 66 -1.56 -1.41 12.20
N TYR A 67 -0.96 -0.26 11.86
CA TYR A 67 -1.60 1.02 12.07
C TYR A 67 -2.80 1.27 11.16
N LEU A 68 -2.79 0.73 9.94
CA LEU A 68 -3.95 0.74 9.05
C LEU A 68 -5.10 -0.07 9.64
N LEU A 69 -4.82 -1.27 10.18
CA LEU A 69 -5.80 -2.12 10.85
C LEU A 69 -6.40 -1.45 12.10
N LYS A 70 -5.65 -0.57 12.77
CA LYS A 70 -6.16 0.30 13.85
C LYS A 70 -7.10 1.42 13.38
N GLY A 71 -7.43 1.51 12.09
CA GLY A 71 -8.37 2.49 11.56
C GLY A 71 -7.83 3.93 11.53
N LYS A 72 -6.50 4.11 11.53
CA LYS A 72 -5.89 5.45 11.52
C LYS A 72 -6.03 6.12 10.14
N ARG A 73 -7.13 6.86 9.94
CA ARG A 73 -7.45 7.58 8.70
C ARG A 73 -6.31 8.47 8.16
N ARG A 74 -5.61 9.21 9.03
CA ARG A 74 -4.48 10.08 8.60
C ARG A 74 -3.32 9.30 7.96
N LEU A 75 -3.06 8.08 8.43
CA LEU A 75 -2.01 7.24 7.87
C LEU A 75 -2.42 6.71 6.50
N ALA A 76 -3.68 6.28 6.34
CA ALA A 76 -4.22 5.90 5.05
C ALA A 76 -4.14 7.06 4.03
N GLN A 77 -4.48 8.29 4.44
CA GLN A 77 -4.35 9.49 3.60
C GLN A 77 -2.90 9.78 3.20
N ALA A 78 -1.97 9.77 4.15
CA ALA A 78 -0.55 9.98 3.87
C ALA A 78 0.00 8.91 2.90
N LEU A 79 -0.32 7.63 3.15
CA LEU A 79 0.08 6.53 2.27
C LEU A 79 -0.55 6.67 0.88
N THR A 80 -1.81 7.09 0.78
CA THR A 80 -2.47 7.37 -0.49
C THR A 80 -1.70 8.43 -1.28
N VAL A 81 -1.30 9.55 -0.66
CA VAL A 81 -0.52 10.59 -1.33
C VAL A 81 0.83 10.05 -1.82
N ILE A 82 1.55 9.29 -0.99
CA ILE A 82 2.84 8.71 -1.34
C ILE A 82 2.71 7.74 -2.52
N TYR A 83 1.71 6.85 -2.49
CA TYR A 83 1.47 5.87 -3.55
C TYR A 83 0.95 6.53 -4.84
N GLY A 84 0.16 7.59 -4.72
CA GLY A 84 -0.28 8.39 -5.86
C GLY A 84 0.90 9.07 -6.55
N ALA A 85 1.77 9.73 -5.78
CA ALA A 85 3.00 10.32 -6.31
C ALA A 85 3.88 9.27 -6.98
N ARG A 86 4.13 8.13 -6.32
CA ARG A 86 4.86 6.97 -6.89
C ARG A 86 4.26 6.49 -8.20
N SER A 87 2.93 6.41 -8.29
CA SER A 87 2.23 5.98 -9.50
C SER A 87 2.44 6.97 -10.64
N ILE A 88 2.38 8.28 -10.36
CA ILE A 88 2.66 9.34 -11.34
C ILE A 88 4.11 9.24 -11.83
N PHE A 89 5.10 9.14 -10.94
CA PHE A 89 6.50 8.98 -11.33
C PHE A 89 6.72 7.72 -12.18
N SER A 90 6.09 6.60 -11.80
CA SER A 90 6.15 5.35 -12.55
C SER A 90 5.48 5.48 -13.93
N ALA A 91 4.38 6.22 -14.05
CA ALA A 91 3.72 6.49 -15.32
C ALA A 91 4.57 7.40 -16.23
N TYR A 92 5.20 8.43 -15.66
CA TYR A 92 6.15 9.26 -16.40
C TYR A 92 7.34 8.44 -16.91
N SER A 93 7.84 7.50 -16.10
CA SER A 93 8.94 6.62 -16.53
C SER A 93 8.56 5.72 -17.72
N LEU A 94 7.27 5.41 -17.93
CA LEU A 94 6.82 4.64 -19.10
C LEU A 94 6.87 5.43 -20.42
N MET A 95 6.93 6.76 -20.35
CA MET A 95 7.02 7.62 -21.53
C MET A 95 8.46 7.79 -22.04
N ASP A 96 9.44 7.35 -21.26
CA ASP A 96 10.85 7.35 -21.65
C ASP A 96 11.19 6.02 -22.35
N ILE A 97 12.02 6.07 -23.40
CA ILE A 97 12.44 4.88 -24.18
C ILE A 97 13.39 3.99 -23.35
N SER A 98 13.98 4.55 -22.28
CA SER A 98 14.88 3.85 -21.34
C SER A 98 14.12 3.24 -20.15
N THR A 99 12.92 2.71 -20.37
CA THR A 99 12.08 2.15 -19.29
C THR A 99 12.76 1.01 -18.56
N PHE A 100 12.76 1.10 -17.23
CA PHE A 100 13.05 -0.02 -16.35
C PHE A 100 12.00 -1.12 -16.59
N GLU A 101 12.41 -2.31 -17.06
CA GLU A 101 11.50 -3.38 -17.52
C GLU A 101 10.43 -3.80 -16.51
N ALA A 102 10.65 -3.56 -15.21
CA ALA A 102 9.69 -3.88 -14.16
C ALA A 102 8.50 -2.90 -14.09
N VAL A 103 8.64 -1.67 -14.57
CA VAL A 103 7.66 -0.58 -14.41
C VAL A 103 6.25 -0.95 -14.89
N PRO A 104 6.05 -1.58 -16.07
CA PRO A 104 4.72 -2.00 -16.54
C PRO A 104 4.00 -2.96 -15.59
N TYR A 105 4.76 -3.78 -14.84
CA TYR A 105 4.22 -4.75 -13.88
C TYR A 105 3.98 -4.12 -12.50
N LEU A 106 4.80 -3.14 -12.11
CA LEU A 106 4.69 -2.44 -10.82
C LEU A 106 3.58 -1.38 -10.83
N LEU A 107 3.34 -0.72 -11.97
CA LEU A 107 2.34 0.33 -12.11
C LEU A 107 0.90 -0.11 -11.72
N PRO A 108 0.34 -1.22 -12.23
CA PRO A 108 -1.00 -1.66 -11.82
C PRO A 108 -1.04 -2.00 -10.32
N CYS A 109 0.04 -2.56 -9.77
CA CYS A 109 0.15 -2.84 -8.34
C CYS A 109 0.09 -1.57 -7.49
N LEU A 110 0.78 -0.51 -7.92
CA LEU A 110 0.76 0.80 -7.26
C LEU A 110 -0.63 1.46 -7.34
N LEU A 111 -1.29 1.38 -8.49
CA LEU A 111 -2.63 1.93 -8.69
C LEU A 111 -3.70 1.22 -7.83
N VAL A 112 -3.65 -0.11 -7.74
CA VAL A 112 -4.56 -0.86 -6.87
C VAL A 112 -4.30 -0.52 -5.40
N THR A 113 -3.03 -0.41 -5.00
CA THR A 113 -2.67 -0.02 -3.62
C THR A 113 -3.18 1.38 -3.30
N PHE A 114 -2.98 2.33 -4.21
CA PHE A 114 -3.46 3.69 -4.11
C PHE A 114 -4.99 3.75 -3.95
N TYR A 115 -5.72 3.00 -4.77
CA TYR A 115 -7.19 2.95 -4.69
C TYR A 115 -7.68 2.36 -3.35
N LEU A 116 -7.08 1.25 -2.89
CA LEU A 116 -7.44 0.66 -1.59
C LEU A 116 -7.15 1.59 -0.41
N LEU A 117 -6.01 2.29 -0.45
CA LEU A 117 -5.66 3.30 0.55
C LEU A 117 -6.60 4.51 0.49
N GLY A 118 -6.96 4.97 -0.71
CA GLY A 118 -7.91 6.07 -0.93
C GLY A 118 -9.31 5.74 -0.43
N ARG A 119 -9.77 4.50 -0.63
CA ARG A 119 -11.02 3.98 -0.06
C ARG A 119 -11.01 3.99 1.47
N ALA A 120 -9.88 3.72 2.11
CA ALA A 120 -9.75 3.79 3.57
C ALA A 120 -9.55 5.23 4.10
N GLY A 121 -8.87 6.10 3.35
CA GLY A 121 -8.54 7.46 3.77
C GLY A 121 -9.62 8.51 3.45
N TRP A 122 -10.31 8.38 2.32
CA TRP A 122 -11.28 9.34 1.78
C TRP A 122 -12.66 8.73 1.50
N ASP A 123 -12.90 7.48 1.91
CA ASP A 123 -14.18 6.78 1.68
C ASP A 123 -14.60 6.78 0.20
N TRP A 124 -13.65 6.62 -0.72
CA TRP A 124 -13.96 6.42 -2.14
C TRP A 124 -14.89 5.22 -2.36
N PRO A 125 -15.78 5.29 -3.38
CA PRO A 125 -16.73 4.24 -3.69
C PRO A 125 -16.03 2.91 -4.02
#